data_AF-R7S5X4-F1
#
_entry.id   AF-R7S5X4-F1
#
_cell.length_a   1.000
_cell.length_b   1.000
_cell.length_c   1.000
_cell.angle_alpha   90.00
_cell.angle_beta   90.00
_cell.angle_gamma   90.00
#
_symmetry.space_group_name_H-M   'P 1'
#
loop_
_entity.id
_entity.type
_entity.pdbx_description
1 polymer ?
#
loop_
_entity_poly.entity_id
_entity_poly.type
_entity_poly.pdbx_seq_one_letter_code
_entity_poly.pdbx_strand_id
1 'polypeptide(L)'
;MAVWSKLAVLSVLAGLASTAIASAVDLSNIVEIDVRASDPCTKIAGVKWAAPADVWACYTSFPVNQTEKANIIEVVTKTLAFHTSVNYEFLAPLPFSLDVHEDVLGDLSRISKQSYNSDFDLHIDLSRTLKRLMDGHCVYINDCYDFLDAMIFAQHVQRRPYPYSAEFWEVWDAY
;
A
#
# COMPACT_ATOMS: atom_id res chain seq x y z
N MET A 1 -41.32 -18.57 -89.81
CA MET A 1 -41.62 -19.96 -89.41
C MET A 1 -40.35 -20.58 -88.87
N ALA A 2 -40.42 -21.09 -87.63
CA ALA A 2 -39.61 -22.14 -86.99
C ALA A 2 -38.21 -22.48 -87.60
N VAL A 3 -37.10 -22.26 -86.87
CA VAL A 3 -36.38 -23.28 -86.03
C VAL A 3 -35.31 -24.03 -86.87
N TRP A 4 -34.03 -24.25 -86.54
CA TRP A 4 -33.15 -24.13 -85.35
C TRP A 4 -31.68 -24.35 -85.77
N SER A 5 -30.76 -24.28 -84.76
CA SER A 5 -29.53 -25.08 -84.60
C SER A 5 -28.25 -24.51 -85.24
N LYS A 6 -27.06 -24.41 -84.60
CA LYS A 6 -26.55 -24.83 -83.27
C LYS A 6 -25.45 -23.86 -82.82
N LEU A 7 -25.31 -23.77 -81.50
CA LEU A 7 -24.27 -23.03 -80.76
C LEU A 7 -22.88 -23.65 -80.91
N ALA A 8 -21.86 -22.80 -80.96
CA ALA A 8 -20.47 -23.15 -80.67
C ALA A 8 -19.69 -21.93 -80.12
N VAL A 9 -19.37 -22.03 -78.82
CA VAL A 9 -18.11 -21.63 -78.14
C VAL A 9 -17.80 -20.14 -77.88
N LEU A 10 -17.23 -19.94 -76.68
CA LEU A 10 -16.46 -18.81 -76.11
C LEU A 10 -17.26 -17.66 -75.49
N SER A 11 -17.17 -17.53 -74.16
CA SER A 11 -16.28 -16.52 -73.55
C SER A 11 -16.18 -16.68 -72.02
N VAL A 12 -14.93 -16.57 -71.56
CA VAL A 12 -14.49 -16.48 -70.16
C VAL A 12 -14.92 -15.14 -69.58
N LEU A 13 -15.52 -15.10 -68.39
CA LEU A 13 -15.56 -13.89 -67.56
C LEU A 13 -15.44 -14.23 -66.08
N ALA A 14 -14.59 -13.44 -65.43
CA ALA A 14 -14.09 -13.53 -64.08
C ALA A 14 -15.15 -13.32 -62.99
N GLY A 15 -14.96 -14.00 -61.86
CA GLY A 15 -15.67 -13.73 -60.61
C GLY A 15 -14.74 -13.93 -59.42
N LEU A 16 -14.08 -12.86 -59.00
CA LEU A 16 -13.39 -12.78 -57.70
C LEU A 16 -14.45 -12.80 -56.61
N ALA A 17 -14.57 -13.93 -55.89
CA ALA A 17 -15.41 -14.02 -54.70
C ALA A 17 -14.73 -13.24 -53.56
N SER A 18 -15.33 -12.12 -53.16
CA SER A 18 -14.96 -11.39 -51.94
C SER A 18 -15.48 -12.16 -50.73
N THR A 19 -14.59 -12.75 -49.94
CA THR A 19 -14.91 -13.28 -48.61
C THR A 19 -14.94 -12.13 -47.61
N ALA A 20 -16.14 -11.74 -47.16
CA ALA A 20 -16.28 -10.82 -46.03
C ALA A 20 -15.95 -11.59 -44.73
N ILE A 21 -14.79 -11.31 -44.13
CA ILE A 21 -14.46 -11.77 -42.79
C ILE A 21 -15.17 -10.83 -41.81
N ALA A 22 -16.23 -11.30 -41.17
CA ALA A 22 -16.83 -10.59 -40.04
C ALA A 22 -15.92 -10.76 -38.82
N SER A 23 -15.20 -9.71 -38.43
CA SER A 23 -14.48 -9.68 -37.16
C SER A 23 -15.49 -9.58 -36.03
N ALA A 24 -15.72 -10.68 -35.30
CA ALA A 24 -16.38 -10.63 -34.01
C ALA A 24 -15.42 -9.94 -33.02
N VAL A 25 -15.74 -8.72 -32.60
CA VAL A 25 -15.06 -8.09 -31.47
C VAL A 25 -15.58 -8.79 -30.22
N ASP A 26 -14.72 -9.59 -29.60
CA ASP A 26 -15.01 -10.23 -28.32
C ASP A 26 -15.07 -9.14 -27.24
N LEU A 27 -16.29 -8.79 -26.84
CA LEU A 27 -16.61 -7.85 -25.76
C LEU A 27 -16.46 -8.50 -24.37
N SER A 28 -15.81 -9.67 -24.25
CA SER A 28 -15.58 -10.33 -22.95
C SER A 28 -14.61 -9.59 -22.02
N ASN A 29 -13.90 -8.55 -22.50
CA ASN A 29 -13.03 -7.70 -21.69
C ASN A 29 -13.65 -6.33 -21.38
N ILE A 30 -14.93 -6.31 -20.98
CA ILE A 30 -15.44 -5.15 -20.24
C ILE A 30 -14.72 -5.19 -18.90
N VAL A 31 -13.68 -4.35 -18.78
CA VAL A 31 -13.15 -3.92 -17.48
C VAL A 31 -14.36 -3.56 -16.64
N GLU A 32 -14.63 -4.36 -15.62
CA GLU A 32 -15.59 -4.04 -14.59
C GLU A 32 -15.19 -2.64 -14.10
N ILE A 33 -15.99 -1.63 -14.47
CA ILE A 33 -15.94 -0.35 -13.79
C ILE A 33 -16.48 -0.67 -12.42
N ASP A 34 -15.57 -1.11 -11.55
CA ASP A 34 -15.71 -1.00 -10.12
C ASP A 34 -16.27 0.40 -9.89
N VAL A 35 -17.48 0.48 -9.37
CA VAL A 35 -18.06 1.73 -8.90
C VAL A 35 -17.12 2.17 -7.80
N ARG A 36 -16.05 2.90 -8.18
CA ARG A 36 -14.96 3.31 -7.30
C ARG A 36 -15.64 3.85 -6.06
N ALA A 37 -15.50 3.11 -4.96
CA ALA A 37 -15.94 3.59 -3.67
C ALA A 37 -15.42 5.03 -3.55
N SER A 38 -16.31 5.95 -3.15
CA SER A 38 -15.99 7.37 -3.09
C SER A 38 -14.63 7.56 -2.42
N ASP A 39 -13.65 8.13 -3.13
CA ASP A 39 -12.29 8.29 -2.62
C ASP A 39 -12.32 9.19 -1.37
N PRO A 40 -12.05 8.63 -0.17
CA PRO A 40 -12.14 9.39 1.08
C PRO A 40 -11.08 10.49 1.16
N CYS A 41 -10.00 10.39 0.40
CA CYS A 41 -8.92 11.39 0.37
C CYS A 41 -9.35 12.69 -0.31
N THR A 42 -10.41 12.67 -1.12
CA THR A 42 -10.93 13.90 -1.76
C THR A 42 -11.40 14.95 -0.76
N LYS A 43 -11.83 14.54 0.44
CA LYS A 43 -12.25 15.46 1.52
C LYS A 43 -11.11 16.28 2.10
N ILE A 44 -9.90 15.72 2.06
CA ILE A 44 -8.70 16.31 2.67
C ILE A 44 -7.76 16.89 1.61
N ALA A 45 -8.07 16.69 0.33
CA ALA A 45 -7.26 17.19 -0.77
C ALA A 45 -7.27 18.73 -0.82
N GLY A 46 -6.09 19.34 -0.75
CA GLY A 46 -5.90 20.78 -0.92
C GLY A 46 -6.41 21.65 0.23
N VAL A 47 -6.84 21.05 1.35
CA VAL A 47 -7.24 21.80 2.54
C VAL A 47 -6.05 21.99 3.46
N LYS A 48 -5.99 23.16 4.10
CA LYS A 48 -4.96 23.42 5.11
C LYS A 48 -5.18 22.56 6.34
N TRP A 49 -6.41 22.39 6.81
CA TRP A 49 -6.77 21.60 8.00
C TRP A 49 -7.94 20.64 7.64
N ALA A 50 -7.77 19.33 7.82
CA ALA A 50 -8.75 18.25 7.66
C ALA A 50 -9.02 17.44 8.95
N ALA A 51 -10.28 17.31 9.40
CA ALA A 51 -10.60 16.60 10.64
C ALA A 51 -9.89 15.21 10.75
N PRO A 52 -9.41 14.80 11.96
CA PRO A 52 -8.67 13.54 12.10
C PRO A 52 -9.40 12.31 11.57
N ALA A 53 -10.73 12.29 11.71
CA ALA A 53 -11.56 11.22 11.18
C ALA A 53 -11.51 11.11 9.64
N ASP A 54 -11.46 12.24 8.93
CA ASP A 54 -11.35 12.24 7.46
C ASP A 54 -9.93 11.86 7.00
N VAL A 55 -8.89 12.25 7.75
CA VAL A 55 -7.51 11.80 7.50
C VAL A 55 -7.37 10.29 7.70
N TRP A 56 -7.89 9.78 8.81
CA TRP A 56 -7.90 8.35 9.09
C TRP A 56 -8.67 7.55 8.02
N ALA A 57 -9.83 8.04 7.60
CA ALA A 57 -10.60 7.43 6.53
C ALA A 57 -9.83 7.39 5.20
N CYS A 58 -9.03 8.42 4.89
CA CYS A 58 -8.15 8.41 3.72
C CYS A 58 -7.03 7.38 3.86
N TYR A 59 -6.24 7.43 4.93
CA TYR A 59 -5.07 6.55 5.09
C TYR A 59 -5.44 5.07 5.17
N THR A 60 -6.59 4.74 5.77
CA THR A 60 -7.06 3.35 5.86
C THR A 60 -7.76 2.84 4.59
N SER A 61 -7.90 3.68 3.55
CA SER A 61 -8.55 3.28 2.30
C SER A 61 -7.66 2.48 1.34
N PHE A 62 -6.35 2.51 1.55
CA PHE A 62 -5.39 1.84 0.68
C PHE A 62 -5.17 0.39 1.14
N PRO A 63 -5.42 -0.61 0.27
CA PRO A 63 -5.16 -2.00 0.61
C PRO A 63 -3.65 -2.30 0.55
N VAL A 64 -3.20 -3.27 1.36
CA VAL A 64 -1.80 -3.70 1.36
C VAL A 64 -1.43 -4.37 0.04
N ASN A 65 -0.42 -3.83 -0.65
CA ASN A 65 0.22 -4.52 -1.75
C ASN A 65 1.22 -5.56 -1.21
N GLN A 66 0.95 -6.84 -1.44
CA GLN A 66 1.77 -7.94 -0.89
C GLN A 66 3.20 -7.95 -1.43
N THR A 67 3.40 -7.53 -2.67
CA THR A 67 4.74 -7.44 -3.27
C THR A 67 5.55 -6.33 -2.61
N GLU A 68 4.94 -5.16 -2.42
CA GLU A 68 5.60 -4.04 -1.72
C GLU A 68 5.87 -4.39 -0.26
N LYS A 69 4.91 -4.98 0.44
CA LYS A 69 5.11 -5.49 1.81
C LYS A 69 6.32 -6.42 1.89
N ALA A 70 6.44 -7.40 1.00
CA ALA A 70 7.57 -8.33 1.00
C ALA A 70 8.91 -7.59 0.80
N ASN A 71 8.96 -6.65 -0.14
CA ASN A 71 10.15 -5.83 -0.40
C ASN A 71 10.51 -4.94 0.79
N ILE A 72 9.53 -4.28 1.41
CA ILE A 72 9.72 -3.45 2.59
C ILE A 72 10.33 -4.27 3.72
N ILE A 73 9.73 -5.44 4.02
CA ILE A 73 10.23 -6.31 5.09
C ILE A 73 11.63 -6.81 4.79
N GLU A 74 11.93 -7.18 3.54
CA GLU A 74 13.28 -7.60 3.15
C GLU A 74 14.31 -6.48 3.40
N VAL A 75 14.03 -5.27 2.94
CA VAL A 75 14.94 -4.12 3.08
C VAL A 75 15.12 -3.74 4.55
N VAL A 76 14.02 -3.63 5.31
CA VAL A 76 14.05 -3.29 6.74
C VAL A 76 14.82 -4.34 7.53
N THR A 77 14.59 -5.63 7.25
CA THR A 77 15.31 -6.75 7.90
C THR A 77 16.81 -6.67 7.61
N LYS A 78 17.21 -6.42 6.36
CA LYS A 78 18.62 -6.29 5.98
C LYS A 78 19.30 -5.09 6.62
N THR A 79 18.60 -3.96 6.72
CA THR A 79 19.11 -2.75 7.38
C THR A 79 19.31 -2.98 8.88
N LEU A 80 18.36 -3.63 9.54
CA LEU A 80 18.41 -3.86 10.98
C LEU A 80 19.31 -5.02 11.39
N ALA A 81 19.78 -5.84 10.44
CA ALA A 81 20.80 -6.86 10.71
C ALA A 81 22.14 -6.25 11.20
N PHE A 82 22.37 -4.95 10.98
CA PHE A 82 23.52 -4.22 11.53
C PHE A 82 23.30 -3.71 12.96
N HIS A 83 22.08 -3.80 13.49
CA HIS A 83 21.76 -3.32 14.84
C HIS A 83 22.36 -4.27 15.89
N THR A 84 23.07 -3.72 16.88
CA THR A 84 23.77 -4.51 17.91
C THR A 84 22.82 -5.28 18.83
N SER A 85 21.54 -4.87 18.88
CA SER A 85 20.52 -5.49 19.74
C SER A 85 20.02 -6.85 19.27
N VAL A 86 20.35 -7.31 18.05
CA VAL A 86 19.76 -8.55 17.51
C VAL A 86 20.17 -9.83 18.25
N ASN A 87 21.26 -9.80 19.02
CA ASN A 87 21.70 -10.97 19.80
C ASN A 87 22.21 -10.61 21.19
N TYR A 88 22.96 -9.51 21.34
CA TYR A 88 23.58 -9.18 22.62
C TYR A 88 22.58 -8.57 23.59
N GLU A 89 21.90 -7.50 23.16
CA GLU A 89 20.96 -6.78 24.04
C GLU A 89 19.71 -7.63 24.36
N PHE A 90 19.15 -8.30 23.36
CA PHE A 90 17.99 -9.18 23.54
C PHE A 90 18.21 -10.29 24.59
N LEU A 91 19.44 -10.79 24.73
CA LEU A 91 19.81 -11.84 25.68
C LEU A 91 20.65 -11.32 26.85
N ALA A 92 20.72 -10.00 27.05
CA ALA A 92 21.63 -9.43 28.02
C ALA A 92 21.28 -9.89 29.45
N PRO A 93 22.24 -10.50 30.18
CA PRO A 93 22.01 -10.96 31.54
C PRO A 93 22.13 -9.80 32.54
N LEU A 94 22.01 -10.11 33.83
CA LEU A 94 22.35 -9.16 34.91
C LEU A 94 23.74 -8.52 34.69
N PRO A 95 23.90 -7.21 34.93
CA PRO A 95 22.95 -6.29 35.59
C PRO A 95 21.94 -5.59 34.65
N PHE A 96 21.92 -5.94 33.36
CA PHE A 96 21.14 -5.24 32.32
C PHE A 96 19.69 -5.71 32.22
N SER A 97 19.16 -6.40 33.23
CA SER A 97 17.80 -6.97 33.20
C SER A 97 16.67 -5.93 33.19
N LEU A 98 17.01 -4.65 33.36
CA LEU A 98 16.08 -3.51 33.29
C LEU A 98 16.22 -2.73 31.98
N ASP A 99 17.15 -3.12 31.12
CA ASP A 99 17.37 -2.49 29.83
C ASP A 99 16.40 -3.06 28.78
N VAL A 100 16.51 -2.57 27.56
CA VAL A 100 15.55 -2.86 26.48
C VAL A 100 15.88 -4.20 25.82
N HIS A 101 15.00 -5.19 25.97
CA HIS A 101 15.16 -6.55 25.43
C HIS A 101 14.13 -6.87 24.34
N GLU A 102 14.24 -6.24 23.18
CA GLU A 102 13.28 -6.41 22.09
C GLU A 102 13.80 -7.34 20.98
N ASP A 103 12.96 -8.27 20.51
CA ASP A 103 13.24 -9.15 19.37
C ASP A 103 12.69 -8.55 18.07
N VAL A 104 13.41 -7.57 17.54
CA VAL A 104 12.99 -6.86 16.32
C VAL A 104 12.93 -7.79 15.11
N LEU A 105 13.82 -8.77 14.99
CA LEU A 105 13.83 -9.70 13.85
C LEU A 105 12.66 -10.70 13.95
N GLY A 106 12.33 -11.15 15.16
CA GLY A 106 11.12 -11.92 15.44
C GLY A 106 9.85 -11.14 15.09
N ASP A 107 9.80 -9.86 15.44
CA ASP A 107 8.67 -9.00 15.10
C ASP A 107 8.54 -8.74 13.60
N LEU A 108 9.64 -8.51 12.88
CA LEU A 108 9.60 -8.44 11.41
C LEU A 108 9.14 -9.77 10.79
N SER A 109 9.53 -10.90 11.37
CA SER A 109 9.01 -12.21 10.96
C SER A 109 7.51 -12.35 11.20
N ARG A 110 6.99 -11.85 12.33
CA ARG A 110 5.56 -11.79 12.62
C ARG A 110 4.83 -10.93 11.60
N ILE A 111 5.30 -9.69 11.39
CA ILE A 111 4.72 -8.73 10.44
C ILE A 111 4.66 -9.34 9.04
N SER A 112 5.70 -10.04 8.60
CA SER A 112 5.73 -10.69 7.29
C SER A 112 4.55 -11.64 7.04
N LYS A 113 4.08 -12.34 8.09
CA LYS A 113 3.01 -13.34 8.04
C LYS A 113 1.63 -12.77 8.35
N GLN A 114 1.56 -11.61 8.99
CA GLN A 114 0.32 -10.99 9.44
C GLN A 114 -0.44 -10.34 8.27
N SER A 115 -1.77 -10.48 8.24
CA SER A 115 -2.63 -9.69 7.35
C SER A 115 -2.99 -8.36 8.01
N TYR A 116 -3.05 -7.29 7.22
CA TYR A 116 -3.48 -5.96 7.69
C TYR A 116 -4.69 -5.50 6.88
N ASN A 117 -5.57 -4.73 7.52
CA ASN A 117 -6.77 -4.19 6.89
C ASN A 117 -6.44 -3.09 5.90
N SER A 118 -5.40 -2.31 6.18
CA SER A 118 -4.89 -1.25 5.33
C SER A 118 -3.37 -1.23 5.26
N ASP A 119 -2.83 -0.61 4.22
CA ASP A 119 -1.41 -0.29 4.10
C ASP A 119 -0.92 0.57 5.27
N PHE A 120 -1.74 1.52 5.72
CA PHE A 120 -1.46 2.35 6.87
C PHE A 120 -1.25 1.54 8.16
N ASP A 121 -2.08 0.52 8.42
CA ASP A 121 -1.92 -0.36 9.59
C ASP A 121 -0.59 -1.13 9.56
N LEU A 122 -0.13 -1.55 8.37
CA LEU A 122 1.18 -2.19 8.20
C LEU A 122 2.30 -1.23 8.59
N HIS A 123 2.25 0.01 8.12
CA HIS A 123 3.28 1.02 8.42
C HIS A 123 3.28 1.47 9.88
N ILE A 124 2.12 1.50 10.54
CA ILE A 124 2.02 1.71 11.99
C ILE A 124 2.73 0.58 12.75
N ASP A 125 2.49 -0.69 12.39
CA ASP A 125 3.10 -1.84 13.07
C ASP A 125 4.64 -1.83 12.92
N LEU A 126 5.14 -1.48 11.73
CA LEU A 126 6.56 -1.26 11.49
C LEU A 126 7.14 -0.13 12.37
N SER A 127 6.44 1.00 12.45
CA SER A 127 6.86 2.13 13.29
C SER A 127 6.89 1.77 14.78
N ARG A 128 5.82 1.15 15.30
CA ARG A 128 5.73 0.71 16.70
C ARG A 128 6.78 -0.35 17.04
N THR A 129 7.08 -1.25 16.09
CA THR A 129 8.11 -2.28 16.27
C THR A 129 9.46 -1.68 16.61
N LEU A 130 9.88 -0.61 15.92
CA LEU A 130 11.17 0.05 16.20
C LEU A 130 11.11 1.00 17.39
N LYS A 131 9.97 1.64 17.67
CA LYS A 131 9.84 2.53 18.84
C LYS A 131 10.07 1.83 20.17
N ARG A 132 9.77 0.53 20.28
CA ARG A 132 10.05 -0.27 21.49
C ARG A 132 11.54 -0.39 21.80
N LEU A 133 12.43 -0.16 20.82
CA LEU A 133 13.87 -0.07 21.08
C LEU A 133 14.25 1.10 21.98
N MET A 134 13.35 2.08 22.17
CA MET A 134 13.61 3.33 22.89
C MET A 134 14.84 4.10 22.38
N ASP A 135 15.21 3.90 21.10
CA ASP A 135 16.30 4.61 20.42
C ASP A 135 15.73 5.64 19.45
N GLY A 136 15.95 6.92 19.76
CA GLY A 136 15.53 8.03 18.90
C GLY A 136 16.21 8.07 17.52
N HIS A 137 17.29 7.32 17.31
CA HIS A 137 17.97 7.21 16.02
C HIS A 137 17.48 6.01 15.18
N CYS A 138 16.78 5.06 15.80
CA CYS A 138 16.23 3.89 15.12
C CYS A 138 14.73 4.09 14.86
N VAL A 139 14.41 4.68 13.70
CA VAL A 139 13.02 5.06 13.36
C VAL A 139 12.64 4.48 12.00
N TYR A 140 11.40 4.00 11.90
CA TYR A 140 10.76 3.70 10.63
C TYR A 140 9.82 4.86 10.25
N ILE A 141 10.09 5.49 9.11
CA ILE A 141 9.31 6.59 8.55
C ILE A 141 8.90 6.18 7.13
N ASN A 142 7.64 6.44 6.80
CA ASN A 142 7.13 6.31 5.45
C ASN A 142 6.66 7.69 4.99
N ASP A 143 7.20 8.16 3.87
CA ASP A 143 6.94 9.51 3.35
C ASP A 143 5.46 9.77 3.03
N CYS A 144 4.68 8.73 2.69
CA CYS A 144 3.24 8.86 2.43
C CYS A 144 2.43 9.23 3.67
N TYR A 145 2.97 8.94 4.87
CA TYR A 145 2.33 9.18 6.15
C TYR A 145 3.16 10.10 7.07
N ASP A 146 4.21 10.72 6.52
CA ASP A 146 5.11 11.59 7.26
C ASP A 146 4.49 12.98 7.53
N PHE A 147 4.84 13.56 8.66
CA PHE A 147 4.15 14.65 9.33
C PHE A 147 4.50 16.05 8.83
N LEU A 148 5.31 16.21 7.78
CA LEU A 148 5.38 17.51 7.10
C LEU A 148 4.02 17.91 6.49
N ASP A 149 3.17 16.94 6.14
CA ASP A 149 1.78 17.17 5.74
C ASP A 149 0.76 16.95 6.90
N ALA A 150 1.11 16.18 7.94
CA ALA A 150 0.21 15.88 9.07
C ALA A 150 0.32 16.82 10.29
N MET A 151 1.33 17.70 10.36
CA MET A 151 1.61 18.60 11.52
C MET A 151 0.51 19.61 11.84
N ILE A 152 -0.52 19.68 11.01
CA ILE A 152 -1.64 20.58 11.15
C ILE A 152 -2.67 20.04 12.18
N PHE A 153 -2.68 18.75 12.55
CA PHE A 153 -3.74 18.24 13.45
C PHE A 153 -3.47 18.28 14.96
N ALA A 154 -2.23 18.44 15.41
CA ALA A 154 -1.89 18.23 16.82
C ALA A 154 -1.95 19.48 17.72
N GLN A 155 -2.15 20.69 17.18
CA GLN A 155 -1.97 21.93 17.97
C GLN A 155 -3.15 22.31 18.89
N HIS A 156 -4.27 21.58 18.93
CA HIS A 156 -5.43 21.96 19.76
C HIS A 156 -5.70 21.11 21.01
N VAL A 157 -4.89 20.09 21.31
CA VAL A 157 -5.00 19.28 22.55
C VAL A 157 -3.89 19.62 23.57
N GLN A 158 -3.28 20.81 23.46
CA GLN A 158 -2.33 21.29 24.47
C GLN A 158 -3.04 21.96 25.64
N ARG A 159 -3.33 21.22 26.73
CA ARG A 159 -3.29 21.76 28.11
C ARG A 159 -3.06 20.67 29.16
N ARG A 160 -1.85 20.12 29.26
CA ARG A 160 -1.24 19.77 30.55
C ARG A 160 0.28 20.02 30.51
N PRO A 161 0.89 20.54 31.58
CA PRO A 161 2.32 20.76 31.63
C PRO A 161 3.00 19.50 32.16
N TYR A 162 3.61 18.70 31.29
CA TYR A 162 4.55 17.64 31.70
C TYR A 162 5.83 17.71 30.86
N PRO A 163 6.99 17.37 31.47
CA PRO A 163 8.29 17.74 30.95
C PRO A 163 8.76 16.76 29.88
N TYR A 164 9.08 17.33 28.72
CA TYR A 164 10.14 16.97 27.78
C TYR A 164 10.40 15.47 27.50
N SER A 165 10.09 15.09 26.25
CA SER A 165 10.72 14.05 25.41
C SER A 165 10.02 12.71 25.13
N ALA A 166 8.73 12.53 25.40
CA ALA A 166 8.02 11.30 25.00
C ALA A 166 6.66 11.49 24.28
N GLU A 167 6.03 12.66 24.34
CA GLU A 167 4.57 12.74 24.11
C GLU A 167 4.12 13.12 22.69
N PHE A 168 5.01 13.30 21.70
CA PHE A 168 4.54 13.49 20.31
C PHE A 168 3.86 12.22 19.75
N TRP A 169 4.18 11.05 20.32
CA TRP A 169 3.75 9.75 19.79
C TRP A 169 2.60 9.08 20.54
N GLU A 170 2.34 9.44 21.80
CA GLU A 170 1.26 8.84 22.61
C GLU A 170 -0.15 9.14 22.07
N VAL A 171 -0.30 10.16 21.22
CA VAL A 171 -1.58 10.48 20.54
C VAL A 171 -2.04 9.33 19.64
N TRP A 172 -1.11 8.53 19.11
CA TRP A 172 -1.42 7.39 18.25
C TRP A 172 -1.74 6.10 19.01
N ASP A 173 -1.37 5.99 20.30
CA ASP A 173 -1.63 4.79 21.12
C ASP A 173 -2.95 4.86 21.91
N ALA A 174 -3.68 5.98 21.80
CA ALA A 174 -4.96 6.21 22.46
C ALA A 174 -6.21 5.91 21.59
N TYR A 175 -6.02 5.35 20.38
CA TYR A 175 -7.11 4.94 19.47
C TYR A 175 -6.86 3.55 18.86
#